data_AF-A0A0Q4RHK2-F1
#
_entry.id   AF-A0A0Q4RHK2-F1
#
_cell.length_a   1.000
_cell.length_b   1.000
_cell.length_c   1.000
_cell.angle_alpha   90.00
_cell.angle_beta   90.00
_cell.angle_gamma   90.00
#
_symmetry.space_group_name_H-M   'P 1'
#
loop_
_entity.id
_entity.type
_entity.pdbx_description
1 polymer ?
#
loop_
_entity_poly.entity_id
_entity_poly.type
_entity_poly.pdbx_seq_one_letter_code
_entity_poly.pdbx_strand_id
1 'polypeptide(L)'
;MKNGKAILQLSVRYLRDDSFWFTFFHEAGHLVLHEDRLFLEWSDRRELDSQEEAEANKFAGQMLIPQSEEGALRALPHEYRSIMRFAKNLSISPGIVVGQLQHRGLVRQDRLNFLKKRYSWAEQS
;
A
#
# COMPACT_ATOMS: atom_id res chain seq x y z
N MET A 1 6.98 -22.28 24.37
CA MET A 1 6.20 -21.49 23.38
C MET A 1 6.60 -20.02 23.56
N LYS A 2 7.27 -19.41 22.58
CA LYS A 2 7.51 -17.96 22.62
C LYS A 2 6.15 -17.30 22.36
N ASN A 3 5.60 -16.60 23.34
CA ASN A 3 4.47 -15.68 23.14
C ASN A 3 4.98 -14.45 22.37
N GLY A 4 5.34 -14.64 21.10
CA GLY A 4 5.87 -13.58 20.25
C GLY A 4 4.76 -12.58 19.92
N LYS A 5 4.95 -11.32 20.33
CA LYS A 5 4.12 -10.21 19.87
C LYS A 5 4.76 -9.66 18.59
N ALA A 6 4.04 -9.74 17.47
CA ALA A 6 4.40 -8.99 16.28
C ALA A 6 3.94 -7.54 16.46
N ILE A 7 4.84 -6.58 16.22
CA ILE A 7 4.54 -5.15 16.29
C ILE A 7 4.78 -4.56 14.90
N LEU A 8 3.78 -3.86 14.39
CA LEU A 8 3.84 -3.07 13.16
C LEU A 8 3.98 -1.61 13.55
N GLN A 9 5.07 -0.97 13.14
CA GLN A 9 5.25 0.47 13.28
C GLN A 9 5.04 1.13 11.91
N LEU A 10 4.13 2.08 11.81
CA LEU A 10 3.81 2.78 10.56
C LEU A 10 4.18 4.24 10.68
N SER A 11 5.07 4.73 9.79
CA SER A 11 5.32 6.15 9.65
C SER A 11 4.24 6.79 8.76
N VAL A 12 3.21 7.38 9.37
CA VAL A 12 2.02 7.90 8.64
C VAL A 12 2.25 9.27 7.98
N ARG A 13 3.42 9.49 7.39
CA ARG A 13 3.94 10.82 7.00
C ARG A 13 3.06 11.60 6.02
N TYR A 14 2.24 10.91 5.23
CA TYR A 14 1.39 11.55 4.22
C TYR A 14 -0.10 11.55 4.52
N LEU A 15 -0.54 10.75 5.52
CA LEU A 15 -1.94 10.55 5.90
C LEU A 15 -2.86 10.40 4.67
N ARG A 16 -2.43 9.72 3.61
CA ARG A 16 -3.29 9.40 2.46
C ARG A 16 -3.59 7.91 2.46
N ASP A 17 -4.83 7.59 2.13
CA ASP A 17 -5.34 6.22 2.07
C ASP A 17 -4.45 5.30 1.21
N ASP A 18 -4.02 5.77 0.04
CA ASP A 18 -3.14 5.05 -0.87
C ASP A 18 -1.81 4.63 -0.21
N SER A 19 -1.11 5.62 0.38
CA SER A 19 0.18 5.40 1.01
C SER A 19 0.07 4.58 2.29
N PHE A 20 -0.95 4.86 3.11
CA PHE A 20 -1.16 4.15 4.36
C PHE A 20 -1.39 2.66 4.13
N TRP A 21 -2.32 2.31 3.23
CA TRP A 21 -2.65 0.92 2.98
C TRP A 21 -1.52 0.17 2.28
N PHE A 22 -0.76 0.84 1.40
CA PHE A 22 0.42 0.23 0.80
C PHE A 22 1.50 -0.08 1.85
N THR A 23 1.87 0.89 2.69
CA THR A 23 2.86 0.68 3.75
C THR A 23 2.39 -0.40 4.73
N PHE A 24 1.12 -0.39 5.16
CA PHE A 24 0.60 -1.42 6.06
C PHE A 24 0.77 -2.83 5.50
N PHE A 25 0.36 -3.07 4.25
CA PHE A 25 0.52 -4.41 3.67
C PHE A 25 1.96 -4.74 3.32
N HIS A 26 2.81 -3.75 3.04
CA HIS A 26 4.25 -3.97 2.85
C HIS A 26 4.89 -4.50 4.14
N GLU A 27 4.66 -3.83 5.28
CA GLU A 27 5.12 -4.30 6.59
C GLU A 27 4.52 -5.66 6.97
N ALA A 28 3.22 -5.87 6.68
CA ALA A 28 2.60 -7.18 6.86
C ALA A 28 3.22 -8.26 5.96
N GLY A 29 3.63 -7.91 4.75
CA GLY A 29 4.36 -8.77 3.83
C GLY A 29 5.69 -9.22 4.43
N HIS A 30 6.43 -8.31 5.06
CA HIS A 30 7.63 -8.68 5.80
C HIS A 30 7.35 -9.66 6.93
N LEU A 31 6.28 -9.45 7.70
CA LEU A 31 5.91 -10.36 8.79
C LEU A 31 5.45 -11.75 8.32
N VAL A 32 4.77 -11.82 7.18
CA VAL A 32 4.18 -13.06 6.66
C VAL A 32 5.20 -13.89 5.88
N LEU A 33 6.04 -13.23 5.08
CA LEU A 33 6.94 -13.90 4.13
C LEU A 33 8.34 -14.16 4.72
N HIS A 34 8.77 -13.35 5.69
CA HIS A 34 10.14 -13.37 6.19
C HIS A 34 10.16 -13.65 7.71
N GLU A 35 11.00 -14.59 8.17
CA GLU A 35 11.03 -14.97 9.59
C GLU A 35 11.68 -13.88 10.49
N ASP A 36 11.01 -13.58 11.61
CA ASP A 36 11.49 -12.90 12.83
C ASP A 36 12.14 -11.50 12.66
N ARG A 37 11.50 -10.65 11.86
CA ARG A 37 11.94 -9.27 11.61
C ARG A 37 10.97 -8.24 12.20
N LEU A 38 10.96 -8.15 13.53
CA LEU A 38 10.52 -6.96 14.30
C LEU A 38 11.39 -5.76 13.91
N PHE A 39 11.23 -5.18 12.73
CA PHE A 39 11.99 -4.00 12.35
C PHE A 39 11.27 -2.75 12.85
N LEU A 40 11.61 -2.41 14.10
CA LEU A 40 11.57 -1.05 14.60
C LEU A 40 12.35 -0.18 13.60
N GLU A 41 11.62 0.57 12.79
CA GLU A 41 12.14 1.60 11.92
C GLU A 41 12.72 2.72 12.80
N TRP A 42 13.95 2.54 13.36
CA TRP A 42 14.84 3.64 13.80
C TRP A 42 16.26 3.29 14.29
N SER A 43 16.76 2.05 14.21
CA SER A 43 18.16 1.78 14.63
C SER A 43 18.97 1.12 13.52
N ASP A 44 19.84 1.91 12.90
CA ASP A 44 20.99 1.56 12.07
C ASP A 44 20.75 0.55 10.93
N ARG A 45 20.60 1.13 9.73
CA ARG A 45 20.76 0.55 8.39
C ARG A 45 21.39 -0.86 8.38
N ARG A 46 20.55 -1.89 8.49
CA ARG A 46 20.80 -3.12 7.75
C ARG A 46 20.10 -2.93 6.42
N GLU A 47 20.86 -2.96 5.33
CA GLU A 47 20.29 -3.05 3.99
C GLU A 47 19.38 -4.28 3.99
N LEU A 48 18.08 -4.06 3.96
CA LEU A 48 17.11 -5.12 3.70
C LEU A 48 17.48 -5.71 2.34
N ASP A 49 17.42 -7.04 2.22
CA ASP A 49 17.74 -7.68 0.95
C ASP A 49 16.79 -7.11 -0.11
N SER A 50 17.35 -6.64 -1.21
CA SER A 50 16.60 -6.19 -2.38
C SER A 50 15.51 -7.18 -2.84
N GLN A 51 15.71 -8.47 -2.58
CA GLN A 51 14.70 -9.51 -2.83
C GLN A 51 13.55 -9.45 -1.82
N GLU A 52 13.82 -9.41 -0.52
CA GLU A 52 12.80 -9.34 0.53
C GLU A 52 11.90 -8.11 0.37
N GLU A 53 12.50 -6.97 0.03
CA GLU A 53 11.80 -5.71 -0.31
C GLU A 53 10.89 -5.86 -1.54
N ALA A 54 11.38 -6.50 -2.59
CA ALA A 54 10.60 -6.74 -3.81
C ALA A 54 9.41 -7.67 -3.54
N GLU A 55 9.59 -8.68 -2.70
CA GLU A 55 8.56 -9.62 -2.28
C GLU A 55 7.47 -8.93 -1.42
N ALA A 56 7.88 -8.08 -0.46
CA ALA A 56 6.94 -7.29 0.34
C ALA A 56 6.16 -6.27 -0.51
N ASN A 57 6.82 -5.59 -1.45
CA ASN A 57 6.15 -4.69 -2.41
C ASN A 57 5.13 -5.42 -3.27
N LYS A 58 5.49 -6.61 -3.78
CA LYS A 58 4.58 -7.45 -4.57
C LYS A 58 3.39 -7.91 -3.74
N PHE A 59 3.63 -8.38 -2.52
CA PHE A 59 2.59 -8.78 -1.58
C PHE A 59 1.60 -7.63 -1.32
N ALA A 60 2.12 -6.44 -1.00
CA ALA A 60 1.29 -5.26 -0.77
C ALA A 60 0.42 -4.91 -1.98
N GLY A 61 1.00 -4.94 -3.18
CA GLY A 61 0.27 -4.67 -4.42
C GLY A 61 -0.86 -5.67 -4.68
N GLN A 62 -0.62 -6.96 -4.39
CA GLN A 62 -1.60 -8.03 -4.59
C GLN A 62 -2.71 -8.04 -3.53
N MET A 63 -2.42 -7.63 -2.30
CA MET A 63 -3.43 -7.46 -1.26
C MET A 63 -4.39 -6.30 -1.57
N LEU A 64 -3.88 -5.24 -2.22
CA LEU A 64 -4.68 -4.07 -2.58
C LEU A 64 -5.48 -4.26 -3.86
N ILE A 65 -4.87 -4.83 -4.88
CA ILE A 65 -5.53 -5.18 -6.14
C ILE A 65 -5.11 -6.61 -6.50
N PRO A 66 -6.03 -7.59 -6.43
CA PRO A 66 -5.73 -8.98 -6.73
C PRO A 66 -5.11 -9.14 -8.11
N GLN A 67 -4.23 -10.15 -8.25
CA GLN A 67 -3.55 -10.41 -9.52
C GLN A 67 -4.51 -10.67 -10.69
N SER A 68 -5.71 -11.22 -10.42
CA SER A 68 -6.77 -11.41 -11.42
C SER A 68 -7.22 -10.10 -12.08
N GLU A 69 -7.06 -8.97 -11.40
CA GLU A 69 -7.48 -7.65 -11.86
C GLU A 69 -6.35 -6.87 -12.54
N GLU A 70 -5.13 -7.40 -12.60
CA GLU A 70 -3.95 -6.69 -13.14
C GLU A 70 -4.16 -6.28 -14.61
N GLY A 71 -4.79 -7.15 -15.41
CA GLY A 71 -5.13 -6.83 -16.80
C GLY A 71 -6.15 -5.69 -16.91
N ALA A 72 -7.19 -5.72 -16.07
CA ALA A 72 -8.20 -4.69 -16.02
C ALA A 72 -7.62 -3.35 -15.52
N LEU A 73 -6.72 -3.38 -14.55
CA LEU A 73 -6.00 -2.20 -14.03
C LEU A 73 -5.13 -1.55 -15.11
N ARG A 74 -4.38 -2.34 -15.88
CA ARG A 74 -3.51 -1.82 -16.97
C ARG A 74 -4.31 -1.21 -18.12
N ALA A 75 -5.49 -1.77 -18.41
CA ALA A 75 -6.39 -1.26 -19.44
C ALA A 75 -7.31 -0.14 -18.94
N LEU A 76 -7.26 0.22 -17.65
CA LEU A 76 -8.20 1.13 -17.02
C LEU A 76 -8.02 2.56 -17.57
N PRO A 77 -9.06 3.18 -18.15
CA PRO A 77 -9.00 4.60 -18.52
C PRO A 77 -8.79 5.47 -17.28
N HIS A 78 -7.85 6.41 -17.35
CA HIS A 78 -7.46 7.32 -16.26
C HIS A 78 -8.47 8.47 -16.02
N GLU A 79 -9.75 8.17 -16.19
CA GLU A 79 -10.87 9.10 -16.03
C GLU A 79 -11.56 8.87 -14.69
N TYR A 80 -12.11 9.94 -14.12
CA TYR A 80 -12.80 9.91 -12.83
C TYR A 80 -13.82 8.75 -12.74
N ARG A 81 -14.75 8.65 -13.69
CA ARG A 81 -15.84 7.64 -13.63
C ARG A 81 -15.32 6.21 -13.73
N SER A 82 -14.28 5.99 -14.54
CA SER A 82 -13.68 4.67 -14.73
C SER A 82 -12.96 4.19 -13.47
N ILE A 83 -12.18 5.07 -12.84
CA ILE A 83 -11.49 4.76 -11.58
C ILE A 83 -12.49 4.53 -10.45
N MET A 84 -13.52 5.38 -10.31
CA MET A 84 -14.55 5.21 -9.29
C MET A 84 -15.29 3.87 -9.43
N ARG A 85 -15.62 3.47 -10.67
CA ARG A 85 -16.29 2.20 -10.94
C ARG A 85 -15.39 1.00 -10.62
N PHE A 86 -14.13 1.06 -11.02
CA PHE A 86 -13.15 0.02 -10.71
C PHE A 86 -12.97 -0.15 -9.19
N ALA A 87 -12.77 0.95 -8.48
CA ALA A 87 -12.66 0.97 -7.01
C ALA A 87 -13.90 0.37 -6.33
N LYS A 88 -15.10 0.76 -6.80
CA LYS A 88 -16.38 0.23 -6.30
C LYS A 88 -16.50 -1.28 -6.51
N ASN A 89 -16.13 -1.78 -7.69
CA ASN A 89 -16.21 -3.22 -8.00
C ASN A 89 -15.33 -4.06 -7.08
N LEU A 90 -14.16 -3.53 -6.68
CA LEU A 90 -13.26 -4.19 -5.75
C LEU A 90 -13.52 -3.85 -4.28
N SER A 91 -14.53 -3.02 -3.99
CA SER A 91 -14.85 -2.53 -2.63
C SER A 91 -13.67 -1.86 -1.93
N ILE A 92 -12.86 -1.10 -2.69
CA ILE A 92 -11.71 -0.33 -2.18
C ILE A 92 -11.88 1.17 -2.41
N SER A 93 -11.05 1.99 -1.77
CA SER A 93 -11.02 3.42 -2.02
C SER A 93 -10.47 3.74 -3.43
N PRO A 94 -11.01 4.75 -4.14
CA PRO A 94 -10.42 5.27 -5.38
C PRO A 94 -8.96 5.69 -5.21
N GLY A 95 -8.58 6.20 -4.03
CA GLY A 95 -7.20 6.56 -3.72
C GLY A 95 -6.25 5.39 -3.82
N ILE A 96 -6.66 4.19 -3.38
CA ILE A 96 -5.87 2.95 -3.50
C ILE A 96 -5.63 2.61 -4.96
N VAL A 97 -6.66 2.70 -5.81
CA VAL A 97 -6.51 2.46 -7.26
C VAL A 97 -5.49 3.42 -7.87
N VAL A 98 -5.58 4.71 -7.55
CA VAL A 98 -4.61 5.71 -8.02
C VAL A 98 -3.20 5.40 -7.52
N GLY A 99 -3.05 5.05 -6.24
CA GLY A 99 -1.76 4.66 -5.68
C GLY A 99 -1.15 3.47 -6.40
N GLN A 100 -1.95 2.45 -6.72
CA GLN A 100 -1.51 1.27 -7.43
C GLN A 100 -1.14 1.53 -8.89
N LEU A 101 -1.87 2.42 -9.59
CA LEU A 101 -1.50 2.90 -10.92
C LEU A 101 -0.17 3.66 -10.90
N GLN A 102 0.03 4.52 -9.90
CA GLN A 102 1.25 5.32 -9.76
C GLN A 102 2.46 4.48 -9.34
N HIS A 103 2.29 3.55 -8.40
CA HIS A 103 3.34 2.63 -7.97
C HIS A 103 3.84 1.76 -9.14
N ARG A 104 2.95 1.33 -10.05
CA ARG A 104 3.30 0.58 -11.27
C ARG A 104 3.81 1.47 -12.42
N GLY A 105 3.90 2.78 -12.24
CA GLY A 105 4.32 3.72 -13.29
C GLY A 105 3.33 3.91 -14.44
N LEU A 106 2.08 3.45 -14.29
CA LEU A 106 1.01 3.63 -15.29
C LEU A 106 0.47 5.06 -15.30
N VAL A 107 0.56 5.74 -14.16
CA VAL A 107 0.18 7.15 -13.98
C VAL A 107 1.31 7.88 -13.26
N ARG A 108 1.58 9.14 -13.65
CA ARG A 108 2.56 9.97 -12.94
C ARG A 108 2.11 10.28 -11.50
N GLN A 109 3.09 10.39 -10.59
CA GLN A 109 2.87 10.62 -9.16
C GLN A 109 2.10 11.92 -8.82
N ASP A 110 2.10 12.90 -9.72
CA ASP A 110 1.42 14.20 -9.57
C ASP A 110 -0.02 14.20 -10.11
N ARG A 111 -0.46 13.15 -10.78
CA ARG A 111 -1.79 13.06 -11.42
C ARG A 111 -2.79 12.36 -10.52
N LEU A 112 -4.06 12.75 -10.63
CA LEU A 112 -5.20 12.09 -9.95
C LEU A 112 -5.16 12.10 -8.41
N ASN A 113 -4.25 12.86 -7.80
CA ASN A 113 -4.11 12.92 -6.34
C ASN A 113 -5.36 13.46 -5.61
N PHE A 114 -6.25 14.16 -6.31
CA PHE A 114 -7.54 14.60 -5.77
C PHE A 114 -8.51 13.44 -5.46
N LEU A 115 -8.24 12.23 -5.97
CA LEU A 115 -9.00 11.01 -5.65
C LEU A 115 -8.51 10.31 -4.37
N LYS A 116 -7.37 10.75 -3.81
CA LYS A 116 -6.78 10.15 -2.61
C LYS A 116 -7.37 10.78 -1.37
N LYS A 117 -7.97 9.96 -0.50
CA LYS A 117 -8.55 10.45 0.74
C LYS A 117 -7.42 10.75 1.73
N ARG A 118 -7.49 11.93 2.35
CA ARG A 118 -6.62 12.26 3.48
C ARG A 118 -7.27 11.84 4.78
N TYR A 119 -6.51 11.17 5.63
CA TYR A 119 -6.86 10.95 7.03
C TYR A 119 -6.47 12.19 7.84
N SER A 120 -7.27 12.49 8.84
CA SER A 120 -6.96 13.46 9.87
C SER A 120 -7.03 12.75 11.21
N TRP A 121 -6.08 13.02 12.09
CA TRP A 121 -6.26 12.66 13.49
C TRP A 121 -7.42 13.47 14.03
N ALA A 122 -8.44 12.81 14.59
CA ALA A 122 -9.41 13.53 15.39
C ALA A 122 -8.68 14.05 16.62
N GLU A 123 -8.75 15.35 16.91
CA GLU A 123 -8.37 15.85 18.22
C GLU A 123 -9.33 15.21 19.23
N GLN A 124 -8.80 14.42 20.15
CA GLN A 124 -9.57 13.99 21.32
C GLN A 124 -9.84 15.25 22.14
N SER A 125 -11.10 15.72 22.11
CA SER A 125 -11.62 16.73 23.03
C SER A 125 -11.92 16.09 24.38
#